data_AF-A0AB35HN77-F1
#
_entry.id   AF-A0AB35HN77-F1
#
_cell.length_a   1.000
_cell.length_b   1.000
_cell.length_c   1.000
_cell.angle_alpha   90.00
_cell.angle_beta   90.00
_cell.angle_gamma   90.00
#
_symmetry.space_group_name_H-M   'P 1'
#
loop_
_entity.id
_entity.type
_entity.pdbx_description
1 polymer ?
#
loop_
_entity_poly.entity_id
_entity_poly.type
_entity_poly.pdbx_seq_one_letter_code
_entity_poly.pdbx_strand_id
1 'polypeptide(L)'
;MKRSIDTAEAVLDGLGQDNEAVHEMKGLREAGSGQFEGESLDTIDEEQAKEAGYDSYDEYEDDKRKTDEDEWSWLANAHYYADQSGYAEGADKVQERMTDAIEKIAAKQNEEGGGNVLVVSHGMSINVMLADMTDKYEGDSLENASVTKIHYQNGDMEVESIGDTSYLEEGEE
;
A
#
# COMPACT_ATOMS: atom_id res chain seq x y z
N MET A 1 7.18 6.65 -7.83
CA MET A 1 6.82 6.42 -9.26
C MET A 1 6.32 7.72 -9.84
N LYS A 2 6.31 7.93 -11.17
CA LYS A 2 5.89 9.22 -11.72
C LYS A 2 4.47 9.63 -11.28
N ARG A 3 3.51 8.69 -11.27
CA ARG A 3 2.14 8.92 -10.77
C ARG A 3 2.08 9.46 -9.34
N SER A 4 2.87 8.90 -8.41
CA SER A 4 2.85 9.33 -7.00
C SER A 4 3.51 10.70 -6.81
N ILE A 5 4.53 11.00 -7.62
CA ILE A 5 5.18 12.31 -7.62
C ILE A 5 4.22 13.37 -8.19
N ASP A 6 3.59 13.09 -9.33
CA ASP A 6 2.64 14.02 -9.97
C ASP A 6 1.45 14.31 -9.05
N THR A 7 0.93 13.31 -8.35
CA THR A 7 -0.11 13.51 -7.34
C THR A 7 0.38 14.37 -6.17
N ALA A 8 1.58 14.12 -5.64
CA ALA A 8 2.14 14.94 -4.56
C ALA A 8 2.32 16.41 -4.99
N GLU A 9 2.88 16.63 -6.18
CA GLU A 9 3.05 17.96 -6.77
C GLU A 9 1.70 18.67 -6.97
N ALA A 10 0.68 17.97 -7.46
CA ALA A 10 -0.66 18.52 -7.64
C ALA A 10 -1.33 18.90 -6.31
N VAL A 11 -1.18 18.08 -5.27
CA VAL A 11 -1.70 18.40 -3.93
C VAL A 11 -0.99 19.62 -3.35
N LEU A 12 0.33 19.70 -3.47
CA LEU A 12 1.11 20.85 -2.99
C LEU A 12 0.73 22.14 -3.73
N ASP A 13 0.54 22.09 -5.05
CA ASP A 13 0.07 23.23 -5.84
C ASP A 13 -1.32 23.70 -5.38
N GLY A 14 -2.26 22.77 -5.19
CA GLY A 14 -3.60 23.07 -4.69
C GLY A 14 -3.61 23.70 -3.28
N LEU A 15 -2.62 23.37 -2.45
CA LEU A 15 -2.44 23.95 -1.12
C LEU A 15 -1.66 25.28 -1.14
N GLY A 16 -1.19 25.75 -2.30
CA GLY A 16 -0.29 26.92 -2.41
C GLY A 16 1.07 26.68 -1.75
N GLN A 17 1.52 25.42 -1.71
CA GLN A 17 2.77 24.94 -1.13
C GLN A 17 3.72 24.40 -2.21
N ASP A 18 3.67 24.97 -3.42
CA ASP A 18 4.47 24.60 -4.60
C ASP A 18 6.00 24.70 -4.42
N ASN A 19 6.45 25.33 -3.33
CA ASN A 19 7.87 25.45 -2.98
C ASN A 19 8.38 24.32 -2.07
N GLU A 20 7.50 23.45 -1.56
CA GLU A 20 7.87 22.31 -0.73
C GLU A 20 8.55 21.22 -1.57
N ALA A 21 9.58 20.59 -1.01
CA ALA A 21 10.33 19.56 -1.72
C ALA A 21 9.65 18.20 -1.64
N VAL A 22 9.40 17.57 -2.79
CA VAL A 22 8.95 16.17 -2.85
C VAL A 22 10.15 15.24 -2.67
N HIS A 23 10.10 14.39 -1.65
CA HIS A 23 11.13 13.41 -1.34
C HIS A 23 10.67 11.98 -1.66
N GLU A 24 11.36 11.31 -2.56
CA GLU A 24 11.06 9.92 -2.90
C GLU A 24 11.64 8.93 -1.88
N MET A 25 10.83 7.96 -1.44
CA MET A 25 11.27 6.85 -0.62
C MET A 25 10.88 5.51 -1.26
N LYS A 26 11.86 4.62 -1.44
CA LYS A 26 11.61 3.31 -2.08
C LYS A 26 10.65 2.43 -1.29
N GLY A 27 10.62 2.57 0.04
CA GLY A 27 9.71 1.83 0.92
C GLY A 27 8.23 2.15 0.69
N LEU A 28 7.91 3.24 -0.01
CA LEU A 28 6.54 3.68 -0.32
C LEU A 28 6.04 3.25 -1.70
N ARG A 29 6.81 2.43 -2.43
CA ARG A 29 6.43 1.96 -3.77
C ARG A 29 5.26 1.00 -3.70
N GLU A 30 4.59 0.79 -4.83
CA GLU A 30 3.57 -0.24 -4.94
C GLU A 30 4.19 -1.62 -4.73
N ALA A 31 3.39 -2.57 -4.23
CA ALA A 31 3.77 -3.96 -4.10
C ALA A 31 4.20 -4.48 -5.49
N GLY A 32 5.38 -5.07 -5.54
CA GLY A 32 5.86 -5.67 -6.80
C GLY A 32 5.04 -6.93 -7.10
N SER A 33 4.54 -7.05 -8.33
CA SER A 33 3.88 -8.28 -8.82
C SER A 33 4.82 -9.16 -9.66
N GLY A 34 6.10 -8.83 -9.73
CA GLY A 34 7.12 -9.67 -10.35
C GLY A 34 6.88 -9.87 -11.85
N GLN A 35 6.77 -11.11 -12.30
CA GLN A 35 6.48 -11.41 -13.71
C GLN A 35 5.08 -10.95 -14.16
N PHE A 36 4.18 -10.66 -13.22
CA PHE A 36 2.79 -10.29 -13.46
C PHE A 36 2.58 -8.77 -13.57
N GLU A 37 3.66 -7.99 -13.65
CA GLU A 37 3.59 -6.54 -13.81
C GLU A 37 2.88 -6.14 -15.12
N GLY A 38 1.75 -5.45 -14.99
CA GLY A 38 0.90 -5.04 -16.11
C GLY A 38 -0.31 -5.94 -16.36
N GLU A 39 -0.48 -7.00 -15.57
CA GLU A 39 -1.68 -7.83 -15.57
C GLU A 39 -2.76 -7.32 -14.60
N SER A 40 -3.88 -8.06 -14.47
CA SER A 40 -4.90 -7.72 -13.49
C SER A 40 -4.33 -7.79 -12.07
N LEU A 41 -4.76 -6.87 -11.20
CA LEU A 41 -4.41 -6.85 -9.78
C LEU A 41 -5.38 -7.68 -8.93
N ASP A 42 -6.17 -8.55 -9.57
CA ASP A 42 -6.95 -9.56 -8.87
C ASP A 42 -5.98 -10.61 -8.28
N THR A 43 -6.33 -11.88 -8.31
CA THR A 43 -5.40 -12.98 -7.97
C THR A 43 -4.63 -13.42 -9.21
N ILE A 44 -3.80 -14.47 -9.08
CA ILE A 44 -3.36 -15.22 -10.25
C ILE A 44 -4.55 -15.94 -10.91
N ASP A 45 -4.47 -16.17 -12.21
CA ASP A 45 -5.47 -16.91 -12.98
C ASP A 45 -5.18 -18.43 -13.05
N GLU A 46 -6.11 -19.15 -13.69
CA GLU A 46 -6.05 -20.61 -13.86
C GLU A 46 -4.83 -21.08 -14.70
N GLU A 47 -4.34 -20.26 -15.63
CA GLU A 47 -3.15 -20.57 -16.42
C GLU A 47 -1.89 -20.36 -15.58
N GLN A 48 -1.84 -19.27 -14.82
CA GLN A 48 -0.74 -18.97 -13.90
C GLN A 48 -0.61 -19.98 -12.77
N ALA A 49 -1.73 -20.45 -12.20
CA ALA A 49 -1.73 -21.55 -11.23
C ALA A 49 -1.12 -22.83 -11.83
N LYS A 50 -1.43 -23.14 -13.10
CA LYS A 50 -0.84 -24.26 -13.82
C LYS A 50 0.65 -24.08 -14.10
N GLU A 51 1.07 -22.88 -14.46
CA GLU A 51 2.49 -22.54 -14.61
C GLU A 51 3.26 -22.68 -13.28
N ALA A 52 2.60 -22.39 -12.16
CA ALA A 52 3.12 -22.61 -10.80
C ALA A 52 3.11 -24.09 -10.37
N GLY A 53 2.54 -24.99 -11.18
CA GLY A 53 2.59 -26.43 -10.99
C GLY A 53 1.35 -27.05 -10.32
N TYR A 54 0.22 -26.33 -10.30
CA TYR A 54 -1.05 -26.80 -9.74
C TYR A 54 -2.03 -27.21 -10.84
N ASP A 55 -3.00 -28.08 -10.55
CA ASP A 55 -3.99 -28.50 -11.55
C ASP A 55 -5.09 -27.44 -11.76
N SER A 56 -5.35 -26.59 -10.77
CA SER A 56 -6.31 -25.47 -10.83
C SER A 56 -6.00 -24.36 -9.82
N TYR A 57 -6.64 -23.19 -9.98
CA TYR A 57 -6.57 -22.10 -8.99
C TYR A 57 -7.05 -22.55 -7.59
N ASP A 58 -8.14 -23.32 -7.51
CA ASP A 58 -8.66 -23.80 -6.21
C ASP A 58 -7.61 -24.65 -5.44
N GLU A 59 -6.86 -25.52 -6.13
CA GLU A 59 -5.79 -26.31 -5.50
C GLU A 59 -4.63 -25.44 -5.04
N TYR A 60 -4.29 -24.42 -5.85
CA TYR A 60 -3.28 -23.43 -5.51
C TYR A 60 -3.65 -22.64 -4.25
N GLU A 61 -4.88 -22.11 -4.20
CA GLU A 61 -5.38 -21.35 -3.06
C GLU A 61 -5.44 -22.22 -1.80
N ASP A 62 -5.98 -23.44 -1.88
CA ASP A 62 -6.05 -24.37 -0.76
C ASP A 62 -4.67 -24.74 -0.18
N ASP A 63 -3.63 -24.84 -1.03
CA ASP A 63 -2.26 -25.16 -0.60
C ASP A 63 -1.51 -23.95 -0.02
N LYS A 64 -1.78 -22.74 -0.51
CA LYS A 64 -0.95 -21.55 -0.24
C LYS A 64 -1.58 -20.54 0.70
N ARG A 65 -2.90 -20.34 0.63
CA ARG A 65 -3.59 -19.31 1.41
C ARG A 65 -3.69 -19.73 2.87
N LYS A 66 -3.40 -18.82 3.80
CA LYS A 66 -3.57 -19.08 5.24
C LYS A 66 -5.05 -18.91 5.61
N THR A 67 -5.54 -19.70 6.57
CA THR A 67 -6.98 -19.75 6.94
C THR A 67 -7.58 -18.40 7.32
N ASP A 68 -6.83 -17.54 8.00
CA ASP A 68 -7.29 -16.24 8.49
C ASP A 68 -6.61 -15.08 7.72
N GLU A 69 -6.16 -15.32 6.49
CA GLU A 69 -5.50 -14.31 5.66
C GLU A 69 -6.51 -13.37 5.02
N ASP A 70 -6.34 -12.07 5.27
CA ASP A 70 -7.12 -11.04 4.62
C ASP A 70 -6.87 -11.04 3.10
N GLU A 71 -7.84 -10.51 2.36
CA GLU A 71 -7.82 -10.58 0.90
C GLU A 71 -6.62 -9.85 0.31
N TRP A 72 -6.25 -8.68 0.81
CA TRP A 72 -5.13 -7.90 0.26
C TRP A 72 -3.78 -8.58 0.49
N SER A 73 -3.56 -9.13 1.68
CA SER A 73 -2.39 -9.96 1.95
C SER A 73 -2.36 -11.19 1.05
N TRP A 74 -3.50 -11.83 0.83
CA TRP A 74 -3.61 -12.94 -0.11
C TRP A 74 -3.25 -12.52 -1.53
N LEU A 75 -3.75 -11.40 -2.05
CA LEU A 75 -3.42 -10.93 -3.40
C LEU A 75 -1.90 -10.73 -3.58
N ALA A 76 -1.22 -10.14 -2.61
CA ALA A 76 0.25 -9.99 -2.65
C ALA A 76 0.95 -11.37 -2.58
N ASN A 77 0.52 -12.25 -1.68
CA ASN A 77 1.12 -13.56 -1.48
C ASN A 77 0.86 -14.52 -2.65
N ALA A 78 -0.31 -14.45 -3.28
CA ALA A 78 -0.66 -15.23 -4.46
C ALA A 78 0.29 -14.92 -5.62
N HIS A 79 0.59 -13.65 -5.90
CA HIS A 79 1.60 -13.30 -6.89
C HIS A 79 2.99 -13.72 -6.45
N TYR A 80 3.33 -13.52 -5.17
CA TYR A 80 4.64 -13.89 -4.64
C TYR A 80 4.97 -15.38 -4.77
N TYR A 81 4.05 -16.27 -4.44
CA TYR A 81 4.32 -17.71 -4.51
C TYR A 81 4.29 -18.25 -5.95
N ALA A 82 3.56 -17.60 -6.86
CA ALA A 82 3.53 -17.97 -8.27
C ALA A 82 4.68 -17.38 -9.09
N ASP A 83 5.33 -16.32 -8.61
CA ASP A 83 6.38 -15.61 -9.35
C ASP A 83 7.66 -16.43 -9.50
N GLN A 84 8.07 -16.66 -10.74
CA GLN A 84 9.31 -17.34 -11.10
C GLN A 84 10.46 -16.36 -11.32
N SER A 85 10.18 -15.05 -11.40
CA SER A 85 11.19 -14.01 -11.63
C SER A 85 11.95 -13.61 -10.36
N GLY A 86 11.33 -13.78 -9.19
CA GLY A 86 11.88 -13.40 -7.88
C GLY A 86 11.75 -11.90 -7.57
N TYR A 87 10.87 -11.19 -8.28
CA TYR A 87 10.64 -9.76 -8.13
C TYR A 87 9.32 -9.42 -7.45
N ALA A 88 8.39 -10.38 -7.33
CA ALA A 88 7.16 -10.18 -6.57
C ALA A 88 7.43 -10.00 -5.07
N GLU A 89 6.57 -9.25 -4.40
CA GLU A 89 6.63 -9.01 -2.96
C GLU A 89 5.44 -9.65 -2.26
N GLY A 90 5.70 -10.55 -1.31
CA GLY A 90 4.66 -11.03 -0.40
C GLY A 90 4.27 -9.98 0.65
N ALA A 91 3.13 -10.21 1.31
CA ALA A 91 2.51 -9.30 2.28
C ALA A 91 3.49 -8.87 3.37
N ASP A 92 4.19 -9.81 4.01
CA ASP A 92 5.14 -9.54 5.10
C ASP A 92 6.20 -8.50 4.70
N LYS A 93 6.71 -8.59 3.46
CA LYS A 93 7.74 -7.68 2.96
C LYS A 93 7.18 -6.28 2.68
N VAL A 94 5.96 -6.22 2.15
CA VAL A 94 5.26 -4.96 1.89
C VAL A 94 4.94 -4.26 3.21
N GLN A 95 4.38 -4.99 4.18
CA GLN A 95 4.10 -4.53 5.55
C GLN A 95 5.38 -3.98 6.19
N GLU A 96 6.46 -4.77 6.24
CA GLU A 96 7.73 -4.37 6.83
C GLU A 96 8.22 -3.05 6.20
N ARG A 97 8.37 -2.98 4.88
CA ARG A 97 8.96 -1.80 4.23
C ARG A 97 8.09 -0.55 4.30
N MET A 98 6.76 -0.71 4.32
CA MET A 98 5.80 0.39 4.40
C MET A 98 5.78 0.97 5.80
N THR A 99 5.63 0.11 6.81
CA THR A 99 5.69 0.48 8.24
C THR A 99 7.02 1.16 8.55
N ASP A 100 8.14 0.56 8.14
CA ASP A 100 9.49 1.13 8.30
C ASP A 100 9.63 2.52 7.66
N ALA A 101 8.98 2.75 6.53
CA ALA A 101 9.04 4.03 5.81
C ALA A 101 8.24 5.10 6.55
N ILE A 102 7.01 4.79 6.96
CA ILE A 102 6.13 5.70 7.69
C ILE A 102 6.73 6.04 9.05
N GLU A 103 7.25 5.07 9.80
CA GLU A 103 7.90 5.31 11.08
C GLU A 103 9.10 6.25 10.95
N LYS A 104 9.97 6.02 9.94
CA LYS A 104 11.13 6.90 9.70
C LYS A 104 10.72 8.32 9.36
N ILE A 105 9.65 8.49 8.57
CA ILE A 105 9.10 9.81 8.21
C ILE A 105 8.53 10.49 9.46
N ALA A 106 7.70 9.79 10.22
CA ALA A 106 7.02 10.33 11.38
C ALA A 106 7.98 10.65 12.53
N ALA A 107 8.96 9.78 12.79
CA ALA A 107 10.01 10.01 13.78
C ALA A 107 10.85 11.24 13.42
N LYS A 108 11.26 11.38 12.16
CA LYS A 108 11.99 12.57 11.69
C LYS A 108 11.16 13.85 11.89
N GLN A 109 9.88 13.85 11.49
CA GLN A 109 9.02 15.03 11.68
C GLN A 109 8.84 15.37 13.17
N ASN A 110 8.68 14.35 14.01
CA ASN A 110 8.55 14.54 15.46
C ASN A 110 9.83 15.16 16.07
N GLU A 111 11.02 14.76 15.61
CA GLU A 111 12.29 15.38 16.01
C GLU A 111 12.43 16.84 15.54
N GLU A 112 11.82 17.19 14.40
CA GLU A 112 11.82 18.54 13.83
C GLU A 112 10.76 19.48 14.44
N GLY A 113 10.02 19.02 15.46
CA GLY A 113 9.02 19.80 16.20
C GLY A 113 7.57 19.41 15.92
N GLY A 114 7.34 18.31 15.20
CA GLY A 114 6.03 17.79 14.86
C GLY A 114 5.38 18.51 13.67
N GLY A 115 4.10 18.20 13.41
CA GLY A 115 3.34 18.76 12.31
C GLY A 115 2.87 17.70 11.31
N ASN A 116 2.22 18.16 10.24
CA ASN A 116 1.64 17.28 9.24
C ASN A 116 2.67 16.90 8.18
N VAL A 117 2.62 15.65 7.71
CA VAL A 117 3.40 15.17 6.57
C VAL A 117 2.46 14.56 5.55
N LEU A 118 2.59 14.97 4.29
CA LEU A 118 1.92 14.33 3.17
C LEU A 118 2.75 13.13 2.71
N VAL A 119 2.12 11.94 2.69
CA VAL A 119 2.73 10.72 2.15
C VAL A 119 1.83 10.22 1.01
N VAL A 120 2.38 10.16 -0.20
CA VAL A 120 1.67 9.63 -1.38
C VAL A 120 2.23 8.26 -1.74
N SER A 121 1.38 7.23 -1.66
CA SER A 121 1.72 5.84 -1.97
C SER A 121 0.66 5.21 -2.88
N HIS A 122 0.40 3.91 -2.74
CA HIS A 122 -0.36 3.12 -3.71
C HIS A 122 -1.30 2.12 -3.02
N GLY A 123 -2.39 1.78 -3.71
CA GLY A 123 -3.53 1.06 -3.14
C GLY A 123 -3.16 -0.26 -2.48
N MET A 124 -2.51 -1.17 -3.22
CA MET A 124 -2.15 -2.49 -2.69
C MET A 124 -1.23 -2.36 -1.47
N SER A 125 -0.21 -1.50 -1.56
CA SER A 125 0.74 -1.29 -0.46
C SER A 125 0.09 -0.69 0.79
N ILE A 126 -0.85 0.24 0.64
CA ILE A 126 -1.56 0.84 1.78
C ILE A 126 -2.51 -0.20 2.39
N ASN A 127 -3.29 -0.93 1.59
CA ASN A 127 -4.21 -1.96 2.08
C ASN A 127 -3.48 -3.07 2.84
N VAL A 128 -2.41 -3.62 2.25
CA VAL A 128 -1.59 -4.67 2.87
C VAL A 128 -0.94 -4.20 4.17
N MET A 129 -0.50 -2.95 4.24
CA MET A 129 0.02 -2.36 5.47
C MET A 129 -1.07 -2.18 6.53
N LEU A 130 -2.26 -1.68 6.15
CA LEU A 130 -3.36 -1.45 7.07
C LEU A 130 -3.89 -2.75 7.69
N ALA A 131 -3.89 -3.84 6.93
CA ALA A 131 -4.28 -5.18 7.40
C ALA A 131 -3.42 -5.69 8.57
N ASP A 132 -2.16 -5.29 8.65
CA ASP A 132 -1.27 -5.61 9.79
C ASP A 132 -1.28 -4.51 10.86
N MET A 133 -1.42 -3.24 10.45
CA MET A 133 -1.24 -2.09 11.34
C MET A 133 -2.42 -1.85 12.29
N THR A 134 -3.65 -2.21 11.92
CA THR A 134 -4.84 -1.85 12.70
C THR A 134 -6.03 -2.79 12.53
N ASP A 135 -6.70 -3.13 13.65
CA ASP A 135 -7.98 -3.84 13.65
C ASP A 135 -9.15 -3.01 13.12
N LYS A 136 -8.95 -1.70 12.87
CA LYS A 136 -9.99 -0.82 12.29
C LYS A 136 -10.18 -1.05 10.79
N TYR A 137 -9.26 -1.76 10.14
CA TYR A 137 -9.30 -1.99 8.71
C TYR A 137 -10.10 -3.25 8.40
N GLU A 138 -11.19 -3.08 7.65
CA GLU A 138 -12.14 -4.17 7.33
C GLU A 138 -11.90 -4.78 5.94
N GLY A 139 -10.80 -4.41 5.26
CA GLY A 139 -10.46 -4.94 3.93
C GLY A 139 -11.08 -4.19 2.75
N ASP A 140 -11.74 -3.06 2.96
CA ASP A 140 -12.30 -2.26 1.87
C ASP A 140 -11.21 -1.70 0.95
N SER A 141 -11.51 -1.65 -0.35
CA SER A 141 -10.63 -1.03 -1.34
C SER A 141 -10.59 0.49 -1.15
N LEU A 142 -9.40 1.07 -1.24
CA LEU A 142 -9.20 2.51 -1.14
C LEU A 142 -9.40 3.18 -2.49
N GLU A 143 -10.30 4.16 -2.53
CA GLU A 143 -10.50 4.98 -3.71
C GLU A 143 -9.25 5.82 -4.02
N ASN A 144 -9.00 6.08 -5.30
CA ASN A 144 -7.92 6.98 -5.70
C ASN A 144 -8.14 8.36 -5.08
N ALA A 145 -7.04 8.95 -4.57
CA ALA A 145 -7.04 10.23 -3.87
C ALA A 145 -7.85 10.29 -2.57
N SER A 146 -8.29 9.15 -2.04
CA SER A 146 -8.71 9.04 -0.65
C SER A 146 -7.53 9.23 0.31
N VAL A 147 -7.82 9.68 1.53
CA VAL A 147 -6.83 9.99 2.56
C VAL A 147 -6.97 9.03 3.75
N THR A 148 -5.89 8.34 4.08
CA THR A 148 -5.77 7.61 5.35
C THR A 148 -4.93 8.43 6.31
N LYS A 149 -5.46 8.68 7.50
CA LYS A 149 -4.85 9.58 8.48
C LYS A 149 -4.30 8.77 9.65
N ILE A 150 -3.01 8.91 9.90
CA ILE A 150 -2.28 8.19 10.95
C ILE A 150 -1.65 9.23 11.87
N HIS A 151 -1.95 9.15 13.17
CA HIS A 151 -1.25 9.90 14.21
C HIS A 151 0.00 9.16 14.64
N TYR A 152 1.07 9.89 14.83
CA TYR A 152 2.29 9.37 15.44
C TYR A 152 2.62 10.15 16.71
N GLN A 153 2.81 9.45 17.81
CA GLN A 153 3.24 10.05 19.06
C GLN A 153 4.15 9.09 19.84
N ASN A 154 5.38 9.54 20.16
CA ASN A 154 6.33 8.80 21.01
C ASN A 154 6.65 7.36 20.54
N GLY A 155 6.60 7.09 19.25
CA GLY A 155 6.85 5.75 18.69
C GLY A 155 5.58 4.93 18.45
N ASP A 156 4.43 5.39 18.93
CA ASP A 156 3.14 4.76 18.70
C ASP A 156 2.47 5.38 17.46
N MET A 157 1.96 4.52 16.56
CA MET A 157 1.12 4.90 15.43
C MET A 157 -0.34 4.54 15.71
N GLU A 158 -1.25 5.49 15.51
CA GLU A 158 -2.69 5.27 15.61
C GLU A 158 -3.36 5.68 14.30
N VAL A 159 -4.07 4.75 13.66
CA VAL A 159 -4.90 5.05 12.49
C VAL A 159 -6.17 5.78 12.93
N GLU A 160 -6.32 7.06 12.59
CA GLU A 160 -7.49 7.90 12.91
C GLU A 160 -8.66 7.62 11.95
N SER A 161 -8.38 7.68 10.64
CA SER A 161 -9.35 7.46 9.57
C SER A 161 -8.71 6.71 8.40
N ILE A 162 -9.53 5.98 7.65
CA ILE A 162 -9.11 5.16 6.51
C ILE A 162 -9.96 5.56 5.31
N GLY A 163 -9.33 5.81 4.17
CA GLY A 163 -10.02 6.02 2.90
C GLY A 163 -10.98 7.22 2.85
N ASP A 164 -10.65 8.32 3.53
CA ASP A 164 -11.49 9.52 3.57
C ASP A 164 -11.44 10.29 2.23
N THR A 165 -12.58 10.39 1.55
CA THR A 165 -12.74 11.10 0.28
C THR A 165 -13.28 12.52 0.44
N SER A 166 -13.59 12.99 1.66
CA SER A 166 -14.17 14.32 1.86
C SER A 166 -13.27 15.45 1.35
N TYR A 167 -11.96 15.25 1.38
CA TYR A 167 -10.96 16.20 0.85
C TYR A 167 -11.10 16.45 -0.65
N LEU A 168 -11.59 15.47 -1.42
CA LEU A 168 -11.87 15.64 -2.85
C LEU A 168 -13.11 16.50 -3.04
N GLU A 169 -14.19 16.17 -2.31
CA GLU A 169 -15.47 16.88 -2.41
C GLU A 169 -15.32 18.36 -2.01
N GLU A 170 -14.59 18.65 -0.93
CA GLU A 170 -14.31 20.01 -0.48
C GLU A 170 -13.40 20.80 -1.43
N GLY A 171 -12.54 20.11 -2.20
CA GLY A 171 -11.65 20.73 -3.18
C GLY A 171 -12.32 21.08 -4.51
N GLU A 172 -13.52 20.55 -4.78
CA GLU A 172 -14.32 20.86 -5.97
C GLU A 172 -15.16 22.15 -5.83
N GLU A 173 -15.30 22.70 -4.61
CA GLU A 173 -16.02 23.94 -4.29
C GLU A 173 -15.18 25.21 -4.46
#